data_AF-A0A7S0ZDM1-F1
#
_entry.id   AF-A0A7S0ZDM1-F1
#
_cell.length_a   1.000
_cell.length_b   1.000
_cell.length_c   1.000
_cell.angle_alpha   90.00
_cell.angle_beta   90.00
_cell.angle_gamma   90.00
#
_symmetry.space_group_name_H-M   'P 1'
#
loop_
_entity.id
_entity.type
_entity.pdbx_description
1 polymer ?
#
loop_
_entity_poly.entity_id
_entity_poly.type
_entity_poly.pdbx_seq_one_letter_code
_entity_poly.pdbx_strand_id
1 'polypeptide(L)'
;KQNPIKYEVPRREVSDFVQFLIDEQVSDITNTGDVNEIGGIHPELTFQLVDYVKNGFNDKQKSELTKNFEVKLTQTGKNEKSIAYYHKLIDKLATKGHEFITNEASRLEKLISSDTIQMIQKRSAQRRLNILRSIKDEL
;
A
#
# COMPACT_ATOMS: atom_id res chain seq x y z
N LYS A 1 -24.02 -15.49 -6.15
CA LYS A 1 -23.33 -16.53 -6.97
C LYS A 1 -22.11 -15.87 -7.56
N GLN A 2 -20.90 -16.36 -7.28
CA GLN A 2 -19.70 -15.93 -8.01
C GLN A 2 -19.71 -16.62 -9.37
N ASN A 3 -19.51 -15.86 -10.45
CA ASN A 3 -19.31 -16.38 -11.81
C ASN A 3 -17.79 -16.44 -12.04
N PRO A 4 -17.13 -17.60 -11.83
CA PRO A 4 -15.69 -17.69 -12.02
C PRO A 4 -15.35 -17.48 -13.49
N ILE A 5 -14.38 -16.60 -13.74
CA ILE A 5 -13.83 -16.35 -15.08
C ILE A 5 -12.80 -17.44 -15.36
N LYS A 6 -12.93 -18.09 -16.52
CA LYS A 6 -12.08 -19.21 -16.91
C LYS A 6 -10.76 -18.71 -17.47
N TYR A 7 -9.68 -19.31 -17.00
CA TYR A 7 -8.35 -19.14 -17.58
C TYR A 7 -8.23 -20.00 -18.85
N GLU A 8 -8.35 -19.37 -20.02
CA GLU A 8 -8.31 -20.05 -21.32
C GLU A 8 -7.16 -19.50 -22.17
N VAL A 9 -5.93 -19.96 -21.93
CA VAL A 9 -4.79 -19.72 -22.82
C VAL A 9 -4.14 -21.03 -23.28
N PRO A 10 -3.61 -21.07 -24.52
CA PRO A 10 -3.10 -22.28 -25.15
C PRO A 10 -1.77 -22.78 -24.56
N ARG A 11 -1.03 -21.93 -23.84
CA ARG A 11 0.20 -22.32 -23.10
C ARG A 11 0.00 -22.09 -21.61
N ARG A 12 0.46 -23.04 -20.80
CA ARG A 12 0.39 -22.98 -19.34
C ARG A 12 1.73 -22.50 -18.77
N GLU A 13 2.13 -21.29 -19.13
CA GLU A 13 3.30 -20.65 -18.54
C GLU A 13 2.89 -19.82 -17.31
N VAL A 14 3.77 -19.75 -16.31
CA VAL A 14 3.50 -19.00 -15.07
C VAL A 14 3.31 -17.51 -15.36
N SER A 15 4.05 -16.97 -16.32
CA SER A 15 3.91 -15.58 -16.80
C SER A 15 2.52 -15.29 -17.35
N ASP A 16 1.97 -16.19 -18.17
CA ASP A 16 0.65 -16.02 -18.78
C ASP A 16 -0.47 -16.09 -17.74
N PHE A 17 -0.29 -16.91 -16.70
CA PHE A 17 -1.26 -17.03 -15.61
C PHE A 17 -1.23 -15.80 -14.71
N VAL A 18 -0.04 -15.27 -14.43
CA VAL A 18 0.12 -14.02 -13.70
C VAL A 18 -0.50 -12.86 -14.49
N GLN A 19 -0.31 -12.78 -15.80
CA GLN A 19 -0.92 -11.74 -16.64
C GLN A 19 -2.45 -11.82 -16.63
N PHE A 20 -3.03 -13.02 -16.77
CA PHE A 20 -4.48 -13.21 -16.65
C PHE A 20 -5.01 -12.77 -15.26
N LEU A 21 -4.28 -13.07 -14.19
CA LEU A 21 -4.66 -12.59 -12.85
C LEU A 21 -4.55 -11.07 -12.71
N ILE A 22 -3.63 -10.40 -13.43
CA ILE A 22 -3.50 -8.94 -13.45
C ILE A 22 -4.62 -8.27 -14.26
N ASP A 23 -5.04 -8.91 -15.35
CA ASP A 23 -6.07 -8.37 -16.23
C ASP A 23 -7.47 -8.55 -15.64
N GLU A 24 -7.71 -9.66 -14.93
CA GLU A 24 -9.01 -10.00 -14.31
C GLU A 24 -9.11 -9.64 -12.82
N GLN A 25 -7.99 -9.38 -12.15
CA GLN A 25 -7.93 -8.78 -10.82
C GLN A 25 -6.96 -7.62 -10.87
N VAL A 26 -7.34 -6.44 -10.37
CA VAL A 26 -6.41 -5.32 -10.16
C VAL A 26 -5.29 -5.79 -9.23
N SER A 27 -4.24 -6.37 -9.82
CA SER A 27 -3.16 -7.03 -9.10
C SER A 27 -2.07 -6.02 -8.87
N ASP A 28 -1.63 -5.93 -7.62
CA ASP A 28 -0.51 -5.09 -7.20
C ASP A 28 0.85 -5.56 -7.79
N ILE A 29 0.89 -6.68 -8.51
CA ILE A 29 2.12 -7.33 -8.98
C ILE A 29 2.19 -7.29 -10.51
N THR A 30 3.34 -6.93 -11.07
CA THR A 30 3.62 -6.93 -12.52
C THR A 30 3.94 -8.34 -13.03
N ASN A 31 3.99 -8.51 -14.35
CA ASN A 31 4.45 -9.74 -15.01
C ASN A 31 5.90 -10.12 -14.68
N THR A 32 6.76 -9.17 -14.29
CA THR A 32 8.11 -9.41 -13.78
C THR A 32 8.15 -9.86 -12.32
N GLY A 33 7.00 -9.83 -11.64
CA GLY A 33 6.90 -10.10 -10.21
C GLY A 33 7.29 -8.90 -9.34
N ASP A 34 7.39 -7.69 -9.89
CA ASP A 34 7.58 -6.47 -9.11
C ASP A 34 6.24 -5.93 -8.60
N VAL A 35 6.26 -4.94 -7.71
CA VAL A 35 5.04 -4.23 -7.32
C VAL A 35 4.82 -3.08 -8.30
N ASN A 36 3.62 -2.95 -8.85
CA ASN A 36 3.30 -1.83 -9.75
C ASN A 36 3.18 -0.50 -8.98
N GLU A 37 2.96 0.61 -9.69
CA GLU A 37 2.95 1.95 -9.10
C GLU A 37 1.78 2.17 -8.12
N ILE A 38 0.66 1.49 -8.33
CA ILE A 38 -0.53 1.58 -7.48
C ILE A 38 -0.53 0.58 -6.32
N GLY A 39 0.46 -0.32 -6.27
CA GLY A 39 0.44 -1.45 -5.37
C GLY A 39 0.43 -1.02 -3.91
N GLY A 40 -0.57 -1.48 -3.16
CA GLY A 40 -0.80 -1.12 -1.77
C GLY A 40 -1.40 0.28 -1.52
N ILE A 41 -1.71 1.05 -2.56
CA ILE A 41 -2.41 2.33 -2.42
C ILE A 41 -3.89 2.06 -2.15
N HIS A 42 -4.44 2.71 -1.12
CA HIS A 42 -5.87 2.77 -0.86
C HIS A 42 -6.30 4.24 -0.94
N PRO A 43 -6.94 4.67 -2.04
CA PRO A 43 -7.26 6.07 -2.27
C PRO A 43 -8.09 6.68 -1.13
N GLU A 44 -9.08 5.94 -0.61
CA GLU A 44 -9.89 6.35 0.54
C GLU A 44 -9.04 6.63 1.79
N LEU A 45 -8.11 5.73 2.13
CA LEU A 45 -7.26 5.87 3.32
C LEU A 45 -6.21 6.96 3.12
N THR A 46 -5.73 7.13 1.89
CA THR A 46 -4.81 8.21 1.51
C THR A 46 -5.47 9.55 1.73
N PHE A 47 -6.69 9.75 1.20
CA PHE A 47 -7.43 10.99 1.37
C PHE A 47 -7.67 11.32 2.85
N GLN A 48 -8.09 10.34 3.65
CA GLN A 48 -8.32 10.55 5.09
C GLN A 48 -7.03 10.89 5.85
N LEU A 49 -5.89 10.28 5.49
CA LEU A 49 -4.58 10.63 6.07
C LEU A 49 -4.13 12.04 5.66
N VAL A 50 -4.30 12.41 4.39
CA VAL A 50 -3.94 13.75 3.88
C VAL A 50 -4.77 14.82 4.58
N ASP A 51 -6.07 14.59 4.74
CA ASP A 51 -6.95 15.50 5.50
C ASP A 51 -6.49 15.65 6.95
N TYR A 52 -6.16 14.54 7.62
CA TYR A 52 -5.61 14.56 8.98
C TYR A 52 -4.31 15.37 9.09
N VAL A 53 -3.43 15.26 8.09
CA VAL A 53 -2.17 16.00 8.02
C VAL A 53 -2.42 17.50 7.78
N LYS A 54 -3.29 17.85 6.81
CA LYS A 54 -3.63 19.25 6.48
C LYS A 54 -4.34 19.97 7.62
N ASN A 55 -5.11 19.24 8.43
CA ASN A 55 -5.78 19.74 9.62
C ASN A 55 -4.87 19.82 10.86
N GLY A 56 -3.56 19.63 10.71
CA GLY A 56 -2.58 19.85 11.78
C GLY A 56 -2.57 18.79 12.87
N PHE A 57 -2.90 17.54 12.53
CA PHE A 57 -2.81 16.38 13.43
C PHE A 57 -3.74 16.45 14.66
N ASN A 58 -4.99 16.85 14.45
CA ASN A 58 -6.00 16.97 15.52
C ASN A 58 -6.28 15.62 16.21
N ASP A 59 -6.18 15.57 17.55
CA ASP A 59 -6.40 14.36 18.36
C ASP A 59 -7.78 13.72 18.18
N LYS A 60 -8.83 14.53 17.97
CA LYS A 60 -10.19 14.04 17.71
C LYS A 60 -10.24 13.29 16.37
N GLN A 61 -9.68 13.90 15.32
CA GLN A 61 -9.57 13.27 14.01
C GLN A 61 -8.68 12.03 14.06
N LYS A 62 -7.59 12.06 14.83
CA LYS A 62 -6.73 10.89 15.06
C LYS A 62 -7.54 9.70 15.57
N SER A 63 -8.35 9.90 16.61
CA SER A 63 -9.18 8.85 17.21
C SER A 63 -10.20 8.26 16.23
N GLU A 64 -10.85 9.12 15.44
CA GLU A 64 -11.81 8.71 14.41
C GLU A 64 -11.12 7.92 13.29
N LEU A 65 -9.97 8.42 12.81
CA LEU A 65 -9.17 7.80 11.75
C LEU A 65 -8.65 6.40 12.15
N THR A 66 -8.12 6.28 13.37
CA THR A 66 -7.65 5.00 13.93
C THR A 66 -8.77 3.97 13.91
N LYS A 67 -9.97 4.32 14.40
CA LYS A 67 -11.14 3.43 14.41
C LYS A 67 -11.55 3.02 12.99
N ASN A 68 -11.61 3.98 12.07
CA ASN A 68 -11.99 3.71 10.68
C ASN A 68 -11.02 2.71 10.03
N PHE A 69 -9.72 2.88 10.26
CA PHE A 69 -8.69 2.01 9.69
C PHE A 69 -8.70 0.62 10.35
N GLU A 70 -8.98 0.51 11.65
CA GLU A 70 -9.19 -0.78 12.33
C GLU A 70 -10.40 -1.55 11.79
N VAL A 71 -11.52 -0.85 11.55
CA VAL A 71 -12.72 -1.43 10.92
C VAL A 71 -12.38 -1.93 9.53
N LYS A 72 -11.71 -1.11 8.71
CA LYS A 72 -11.29 -1.50 7.35
C LYS A 72 -10.37 -2.73 7.39
N LEU A 73 -9.36 -2.73 8.25
CA LEU A 73 -8.45 -3.87 8.43
C LEU A 73 -9.17 -5.16 8.82
N THR A 74 -10.24 -5.04 9.61
CA THR A 74 -11.07 -6.19 10.00
C THR A 74 -11.93 -6.69 8.84
N GLN A 75 -12.46 -5.79 8.01
CA GLN A 75 -13.30 -6.11 6.85
C GLN A 75 -12.50 -6.74 5.69
N THR A 76 -11.33 -6.20 5.34
CA THR A 76 -10.49 -6.74 4.26
C THR A 76 -9.70 -7.98 4.68
N GLY A 77 -9.62 -8.23 5.99
CA GLY A 77 -8.85 -9.30 6.60
C GLY A 77 -7.54 -8.80 7.21
N LYS A 78 -7.26 -9.25 8.44
CA LYS A 78 -6.13 -8.81 9.29
C LYS A 78 -4.73 -8.98 8.65
N ASN A 79 -4.63 -9.68 7.52
CA ASN A 79 -3.38 -9.92 6.80
C ASN A 79 -3.08 -8.87 5.73
N GLU A 80 -3.92 -7.85 5.56
CA GLU A 80 -3.68 -6.78 4.62
C GLU A 80 -2.58 -5.82 5.14
N LYS A 81 -1.34 -6.14 4.77
CA LYS A 81 -0.13 -5.44 5.21
C LYS A 81 -0.14 -3.95 4.84
N SER A 82 -0.82 -3.57 3.77
CA SER A 82 -0.95 -2.19 3.32
C SER A 82 -1.79 -1.38 4.30
N ILE A 83 -3.02 -1.79 4.62
CA ILE A 83 -3.87 -1.12 5.62
C ILE A 83 -3.21 -1.11 7.00
N ALA A 84 -2.57 -2.20 7.40
CA ALA A 84 -1.81 -2.23 8.66
C ALA A 84 -0.67 -1.19 8.69
N TYR A 85 -0.10 -0.85 7.52
CA TYR A 85 0.88 0.23 7.41
C TYR A 85 0.22 1.62 7.47
N TYR A 86 -0.91 1.83 6.78
CA TYR A 86 -1.73 3.05 6.90
C TYR A 86 -2.04 3.37 8.36
N HIS A 87 -2.47 2.36 9.13
CA HIS A 87 -2.74 2.51 10.57
C HIS A 87 -1.51 2.98 11.35
N LYS A 88 -0.33 2.41 11.05
CA LYS A 88 0.94 2.83 11.68
C LYS A 88 1.35 4.25 11.29
N LEU A 89 0.99 4.72 10.09
CA LEU A 89 1.31 6.07 9.65
C LEU A 89 0.64 7.13 10.52
N ILE A 90 -0.58 6.88 11.03
CA ILE A 90 -1.30 7.80 11.91
C ILE A 90 -0.43 8.22 13.09
N ASP A 91 0.15 7.25 13.80
CA ASP A 91 1.01 7.52 14.96
C ASP A 91 2.35 8.13 14.59
N LYS A 92 2.95 7.69 13.48
CA LYS A 92 4.23 8.26 13.02
C LYS A 92 4.09 9.71 12.61
N LEU A 93 3.00 10.06 11.93
CA LEU A 93 2.72 11.42 11.51
C LEU A 93 2.36 12.31 12.70
N ALA A 94 1.57 11.80 13.67
CA ALA A 94 1.29 12.54 14.90
C ALA A 94 2.56 12.88 15.72
N THR A 95 3.56 11.98 15.71
CA THR A 95 4.76 12.13 16.54
C THR A 95 5.91 12.86 15.83
N LYS A 96 6.06 12.68 14.52
CA LYS A 96 7.20 13.18 13.74
C LYS A 96 6.80 14.19 12.66
N GLY A 97 5.52 14.40 12.43
CA GLY A 97 5.01 15.32 11.43
C GLY A 97 5.38 14.95 9.99
N HIS A 98 5.36 15.97 9.12
CA HIS A 98 5.58 15.86 7.68
C HIS A 98 6.97 15.31 7.33
N GLU A 99 8.00 15.61 8.12
CA GLU A 99 9.37 15.14 7.90
C GLU A 99 9.49 13.61 7.94
N PHE A 100 8.55 12.93 8.60
CA PHE A 100 8.53 11.47 8.57
C PHE A 100 8.34 10.93 7.15
N ILE A 101 7.46 11.55 6.34
CA ILE A 101 7.12 11.08 5.00
C ILE A 101 8.37 11.07 4.11
N THR A 102 9.09 12.19 4.08
CA THR A 102 10.29 12.34 3.26
C THR A 102 11.41 11.42 3.73
N ASN A 103 11.69 11.38 5.04
CA ASN A 103 12.74 10.55 5.60
C ASN A 103 12.48 9.06 5.42
N GLU A 104 11.25 8.60 5.65
CA GLU A 104 10.89 7.20 5.49
C GLU A 104 10.87 6.78 4.01
N ALA A 105 10.41 7.65 3.11
CA ALA A 105 10.46 7.39 1.68
C ALA A 105 11.91 7.20 1.20
N SER A 106 12.82 8.11 1.56
CA SER A 106 14.24 7.98 1.22
C SER A 106 14.90 6.75 1.84
N ARG A 107 14.51 6.35 3.06
CA ARG A 107 14.99 5.13 3.69
C ARG A 107 14.52 3.88 2.93
N LEU A 108 13.27 3.86 2.48
CA LEU A 108 12.71 2.76 1.70
C LEU A 108 13.32 2.67 0.30
N GLU A 109 13.58 3.80 -0.36
CA GLU A 109 14.29 3.83 -1.65
C GLU A 109 15.68 3.18 -1.53
N LYS A 110 16.47 3.59 -0.54
CA LYS A 110 17.78 2.97 -0.26
C LYS A 110 17.67 1.47 0.01
N LEU A 111 16.62 1.05 0.72
CA LEU A 111 16.39 -0.36 1.03
C LEU A 111 16.05 -1.16 -0.24
N ILE A 112 15.22 -0.62 -1.13
CA ILE A 112 14.77 -1.26 -2.38
C ILE A 112 15.93 -1.39 -3.37
N SER A 113 16.82 -0.41 -3.40
CA SER A 113 18.04 -0.42 -4.23
C SER A 113 19.14 -1.34 -3.71
N SER A 114 18.98 -1.93 -2.52
CA SER A 114 19.95 -2.86 -1.95
C SER A 114 19.81 -4.26 -2.56
N ASP A 115 20.90 -4.84 -3.03
CA ASP A 115 20.91 -6.22 -3.59
C ASP A 115 20.80 -7.30 -2.50
N THR A 116 20.93 -6.92 -1.22
CA THR A 116 20.95 -7.85 -0.09
C THR A 116 19.58 -8.20 0.47
N ILE A 117 18.51 -7.53 0.02
CA ILE A 117 17.16 -7.76 0.57
C ILE A 117 16.39 -8.83 -0.21
N GLN A 118 15.60 -9.62 0.50
CA GLN A 118 14.77 -10.64 -0.14
C GLN A 118 13.64 -10.00 -0.95
N MET A 119 13.23 -10.63 -2.05
CA MET A 119 12.17 -10.12 -2.93
C MET A 119 10.87 -9.82 -2.17
N ILE A 120 10.49 -10.63 -1.18
CA ILE A 120 9.30 -10.38 -0.33
C ILE A 120 9.44 -9.07 0.45
N GLN A 121 10.64 -8.79 0.98
CA GLN A 121 10.93 -7.56 1.70
C GLN A 121 10.95 -6.37 0.74
N LYS A 122 11.51 -6.55 -0.47
CA LYS A 122 11.52 -5.54 -1.54
C LYS A 122 10.10 -5.14 -1.94
N ARG A 123 9.23 -6.11 -2.21
CA ARG A 123 7.81 -5.88 -2.50
C ARG A 123 7.09 -5.16 -1.34
N SER A 124 7.35 -5.58 -0.11
CA SER A 124 6.77 -4.89 1.06
C SER A 124 7.30 -3.47 1.23
N ALA A 125 8.56 -3.20 0.92
CA ALA A 125 9.12 -1.85 0.92
C ALA A 125 8.52 -1.00 -0.20
N GLN A 126 8.35 -1.57 -1.40
CA GLN A 126 7.78 -0.88 -2.55
C GLN A 126 6.34 -0.42 -2.29
N ARG A 127 5.47 -1.29 -1.75
CA ARG A 127 4.09 -0.87 -1.38
C ARG A 127 4.08 0.28 -0.40
N ARG A 128 4.93 0.23 0.63
CA ARG A 128 5.06 1.31 1.63
C ARG A 128 5.55 2.60 0.99
N LEU A 129 6.50 2.51 0.05
CA LEU A 129 6.99 3.66 -0.69
C LEU A 129 5.90 4.27 -1.58
N ASN A 130 5.12 3.45 -2.28
CA ASN A 130 3.99 3.91 -3.10
C ASN A 130 2.96 4.67 -2.24
N ILE A 131 2.61 4.14 -1.07
CA ILE A 131 1.72 4.81 -0.11
C ILE A 131 2.28 6.18 0.30
N LEU A 132 3.55 6.26 0.68
CA LEU A 132 4.17 7.53 1.11
C LEU A 132 4.23 8.55 -0.02
N ARG A 133 4.55 8.12 -1.25
CA ARG A 133 4.55 9.00 -2.44
C ARG A 133 3.15 9.52 -2.71
N SER A 134 2.14 8.64 -2.69
CA SER A 134 0.74 9.04 -2.88
C SER A 134 0.26 10.07 -1.85
N ILE A 135 0.69 9.96 -0.59
CA ILE A 135 0.36 10.97 0.43
C ILE A 135 1.11 12.27 0.13
N LYS A 136 2.41 12.18 -0.20
CA LYS A 136 3.25 13.34 -0.47
C LYS A 136 2.75 14.17 -1.66
N ASP A 137 2.31 13.51 -2.73
CA ASP A 137 1.85 14.16 -3.96
C ASP A 137 0.53 14.93 -3.76
N GLU A 138 -0.23 14.58 -2.71
CA GLU A 138 -1.51 15.21 -2.34
C GLU A 138 -1.37 16.31 -1.27
N LEU A 139 -0.20 16.45 -0.64
CA LEU A 139 0.08 17.44 0.41
C LEU A 139 0.53 18.78 -0.17
#